data_AF-A0A529NSY0-F1
#
_entry.id   AF-A0A529NSY0-F1
#
_cell.length_a   1.000
_cell.length_b   1.000
_cell.length_c   1.000
_cell.angle_alpha   90.00
_cell.angle_beta   90.00
_cell.angle_gamma   90.00
#
_symmetry.space_group_name_H-M   'P 1'
#
loop_
_entity.id
_entity.type
_entity.pdbx_description
1 polymer ?
#
loop_
_entity_poly.entity_id
_entity_poly.type
_entity_poly.pdbx_seq_one_letter_code
_entity_poly.pdbx_strand_id
1 'polypeptide(L)'
;METARPSSHAEPDTVRVTNPGGSSPFVLTCDHASNFLPAEFGTLGLPAEDLSRHVAWDPGALPVAHRMAAALDATLVETGISRLVIDCNRPLDAPDLVPPISETTVIPGNAGLSDKQRARRIDLSWR
;
A
#
# COMPACT_ATOMS: atom_id res chain seq x y z
N MET A 1 19.34 -0.92 4.56
CA MET A 1 18.00 -1.49 4.71
C MET A 1 17.11 -0.37 5.21
N GLU A 2 16.14 0.04 4.40
CA GLU A 2 15.19 1.08 4.80
C GLU A 2 14.32 0.51 5.92
N THR A 3 14.35 1.16 7.08
CA THR A 3 13.59 0.73 8.26
C THR A 3 12.14 1.18 8.13
N ALA A 4 11.20 0.36 8.62
CA ALA A 4 9.79 0.69 8.66
C ALA A 4 9.55 2.10 9.24
N ARG A 5 8.62 2.86 8.64
CA ARG A 5 8.30 4.22 9.10
C ARG A 5 7.75 4.17 10.55
N PRO A 6 8.27 5.00 11.47
CA PRO A 6 7.72 5.11 12.81
C PRO A 6 6.33 5.74 12.79
N SER A 7 5.47 5.33 13.72
CA SER A 7 4.07 5.78 13.84
C SER A 7 3.98 7.26 14.21
N SER A 8 3.68 8.13 13.24
CA SER A 8 3.21 9.49 13.49
C SER A 8 1.76 9.47 13.97
N HIS A 9 1.40 10.36 14.90
CA HIS A 9 0.07 10.48 15.51
C HIS A 9 -1.06 10.96 14.56
N ALA A 10 -0.78 11.16 13.27
CA ALA A 10 -1.79 11.31 12.23
C ALA A 10 -1.79 10.03 11.40
N GLU A 11 -2.97 9.41 11.22
CA GLU A 11 -3.16 8.36 10.20
C GLU A 11 -2.69 8.94 8.86
N PRO A 12 -1.65 8.38 8.23
CA PRO A 12 -1.13 8.89 6.97
C PRO A 12 -2.20 8.78 5.88
N ASP A 13 -2.26 9.76 4.99
CA ASP A 13 -3.15 9.72 3.82
C ASP A 13 -2.95 8.38 3.10
N THR A 14 -4.07 7.68 2.86
CA THR A 14 -4.09 6.35 2.20
C THR A 14 -3.71 6.44 0.72
N VAL A 15 -3.82 7.65 0.14
CA VAL A 15 -3.32 8.00 -1.18
C VAL A 15 -2.57 9.32 -1.07
N ARG A 16 -1.35 9.37 -1.62
CA ARG A 16 -0.59 10.62 -1.73
C ARG A 16 -0.37 10.97 -3.20
N VAL A 17 -0.43 12.26 -3.50
CA VAL A 17 -0.16 12.78 -4.84
C VAL A 17 1.01 13.75 -4.76
N THR A 18 2.11 13.41 -5.42
CA THR A 18 3.29 14.27 -5.58
C THR A 18 3.24 14.95 -6.94
N ASN A 19 3.58 16.24 -6.97
CA ASN A 19 3.58 17.07 -8.19
C ASN A 19 2.28 17.01 -9.02
N PRO A 20 1.10 17.30 -8.43
CA PRO A 20 -0.19 17.22 -9.15
C PRO A 20 -0.30 18.19 -10.34
N GLY A 21 0.58 19.20 -10.44
CA GLY A 21 0.64 20.16 -11.54
C GLY A 21 1.80 19.94 -12.50
N GLY A 22 2.46 18.77 -12.46
CA GLY A 22 3.60 18.45 -13.31
C GLY A 22 3.25 18.52 -14.81
N SER A 23 4.18 18.99 -15.63
CA SER A 23 3.97 19.19 -17.07
C SER A 23 4.24 17.94 -17.93
N SER A 24 4.73 16.86 -17.32
CA SER A 24 5.04 15.61 -18.03
C SER A 24 3.82 15.02 -18.74
N PRO A 25 3.99 14.38 -19.92
CA PRO A 25 2.94 13.56 -20.51
C PRO A 25 2.72 12.23 -19.77
N PHE A 26 3.59 11.88 -18.80
CA PHE A 26 3.49 10.65 -18.02
C PHE A 26 2.90 10.91 -16.64
N VAL A 27 2.08 9.96 -16.19
CA VAL A 27 1.66 9.83 -14.78
C VAL A 27 2.30 8.56 -14.23
N LEU A 28 2.95 8.68 -13.08
CA LEU A 28 3.57 7.56 -12.39
C LEU A 28 2.64 7.07 -11.28
N THR A 29 2.58 5.75 -11.11
CA THR A 29 1.94 5.12 -9.95
C THR A 29 2.95 4.32 -9.16
N CYS A 30 2.76 4.26 -7.84
CA CYS A 30 3.50 3.36 -6.96
C CYS A 30 2.53 2.68 -6.00
N ASP A 31 1.92 1.59 -6.46
CA ASP A 31 0.82 0.89 -5.79
C ASP A 31 1.24 0.23 -4.47
N HIS A 32 2.50 -0.21 -4.38
CA HIS A 32 3.06 -0.93 -3.22
C HIS A 32 4.10 -0.07 -2.47
N ALA A 33 3.86 1.23 -2.36
CA ALA A 33 4.81 2.22 -1.84
C ALA A 33 5.06 2.17 -0.32
N SER A 34 4.19 1.52 0.45
CA SER A 34 4.18 1.61 1.91
C SER A 34 3.87 0.26 2.54
N ASN A 35 4.51 -0.07 3.67
CA ASN A 35 4.14 -1.20 4.51
C ASN A 35 3.27 -0.80 5.72
N PHE A 36 2.77 0.44 5.76
CA PHE A 36 1.98 0.94 6.86
C PHE A 36 0.64 0.21 6.99
N LEU A 37 0.28 -0.20 8.20
CA LEU A 37 -1.03 -0.73 8.55
C LEU A 37 -1.78 0.31 9.40
N PRO A 38 -2.97 0.77 8.97
CA PRO A 38 -3.86 1.57 9.81
C PRO A 38 -4.15 0.86 11.14
N ALA A 39 -4.35 1.64 12.20
CA ALA A 39 -4.49 1.08 13.56
C ALA A 39 -5.63 0.06 13.68
N GLU A 40 -6.70 0.21 12.89
CA GLU A 40 -7.84 -0.71 12.86
C GLU A 40 -7.49 -2.14 12.40
N PHE A 41 -6.35 -2.34 11.76
CA PHE A 41 -5.88 -3.66 11.30
C PHE A 41 -4.84 -4.32 12.21
N GLY A 42 -4.32 -3.60 13.21
CA GLY A 42 -3.25 -4.10 14.08
C GLY A 42 -2.05 -4.60 13.26
N THR A 43 -1.66 -5.86 13.47
CA THR A 43 -0.57 -6.50 12.70
C THR A 43 -1.07 -7.47 11.63
N LEU A 44 -2.39 -7.55 11.39
CA LEU A 44 -3.02 -8.63 10.61
C LEU A 44 -2.65 -10.05 11.09
N GLY A 45 -2.20 -10.20 12.34
CA GLY A 45 -1.74 -11.47 12.89
C GLY A 45 -0.33 -11.88 12.43
N LEU A 46 0.44 -10.95 11.84
CA LEU A 46 1.80 -11.19 11.39
C LEU A 46 2.86 -10.80 12.44
N PRO A 47 4.02 -11.46 12.46
CA PRO A 47 5.19 -10.99 13.19
C PRO A 47 5.78 -9.73 12.52
N ALA A 48 6.50 -8.93 13.31
CA ALA A 48 7.09 -7.68 12.81
C ALA A 48 8.08 -7.89 11.64
N GLU A 49 8.75 -9.05 11.59
CA GLU A 49 9.66 -9.40 10.51
C GLU A 49 8.94 -9.51 9.16
N ASP A 50 7.74 -10.10 9.11
CA ASP A 50 6.95 -10.20 7.89
C ASP A 50 6.43 -8.84 7.43
N LEU A 51 6.07 -7.96 8.37
CA LEU A 51 5.67 -6.58 8.06
C LEU A 51 6.83 -5.72 7.52
N SER A 52 8.07 -6.14 7.71
CA SER A 52 9.26 -5.47 7.17
C SER A 52 9.72 -6.02 5.81
N ARG A 53 9.19 -7.17 5.40
CA ARG A 53 9.55 -7.86 4.15
C ARG A 53 8.73 -7.38 2.96
N HIS A 54 9.13 -7.81 1.76
CA HIS A 54 8.46 -7.47 0.50
C HIS A 54 7.05 -8.03 0.37
N VAL A 55 6.61 -8.92 1.28
CA VAL A 55 5.21 -9.34 1.34
C VAL A 55 4.28 -8.16 1.66
N ALA A 56 4.79 -7.15 2.40
CA ALA A 56 3.99 -6.01 2.87
C ALA A 56 4.00 -4.80 1.93
N TRP A 57 4.98 -4.69 1.03
CA TRP A 57 5.25 -3.52 0.17
C TRP A 57 6.40 -3.85 -0.79
N ASP A 58 6.79 -2.92 -1.66
CA ASP A 58 7.94 -3.07 -2.55
C ASP A 58 9.12 -2.20 -2.06
N PRO A 59 10.09 -2.75 -1.30
CA PRO A 59 11.19 -1.96 -0.75
C PRO A 59 12.01 -1.28 -1.84
N GLY A 60 12.14 0.05 -1.75
CA GLY A 60 12.89 0.87 -2.71
C GLY A 60 12.08 1.36 -3.91
N ALA A 61 10.85 0.88 -4.14
CA ALA A 61 10.01 1.36 -5.25
C ALA A 61 9.67 2.84 -5.10
N LEU A 62 9.21 3.27 -3.93
CA LEU A 62 8.80 4.66 -3.67
C LEU A 62 9.94 5.67 -3.87
N PRO A 63 11.16 5.49 -3.31
CA PRO A 63 12.29 6.37 -3.58
C PRO A 63 12.64 6.47 -5.07
N VAL A 64 12.53 5.38 -5.84
CA VAL A 64 12.76 5.40 -7.29
C VAL A 64 11.65 6.18 -7.99
N ALA A 65 10.38 5.94 -7.64
CA ALA A 65 9.24 6.65 -8.18
C ALA A 65 9.35 8.17 -7.97
N HIS A 66 9.74 8.63 -6.77
CA HIS A 66 9.98 10.05 -6.50
C HIS A 66 11.09 10.65 -7.38
N ARG A 67 12.20 9.92 -7.58
CA ARG A 67 13.30 10.37 -8.44
C ARG A 67 12.86 10.47 -9.90
N MET A 68 12.08 9.50 -10.38
CA MET A 68 11.52 9.54 -11.73
C MET A 68 10.52 10.70 -11.88
N ALA A 69 9.63 10.90 -10.90
CA ALA A 69 8.67 12.00 -10.91
C ALA A 69 9.37 13.36 -10.99
N ALA A 70 10.41 13.56 -10.20
CA ALA A 70 11.22 14.78 -10.23
C ALA A 70 11.97 14.95 -11.58
N ALA A 71 12.57 13.88 -12.12
CA ALA A 71 13.34 13.95 -13.35
C ALA A 71 12.46 14.21 -14.59
N LEU A 72 11.21 13.76 -14.57
CA LEU A 72 10.26 13.87 -15.68
C LEU A 72 9.29 15.04 -15.53
N ASP A 73 9.33 15.77 -14.41
CA ASP A 73 8.28 16.71 -13.99
C ASP A 73 6.88 16.07 -14.03
N ALA A 74 6.78 14.82 -13.57
CA ALA A 74 5.56 14.00 -13.66
C ALA A 74 4.79 14.00 -12.34
N THR A 75 3.46 13.89 -12.44
CA THR A 75 2.61 13.56 -11.29
C THR A 75 2.88 12.12 -10.87
N LEU A 76 2.98 11.90 -9.57
CA LEU A 76 3.10 10.58 -8.94
C LEU A 76 1.94 10.36 -7.98
N VAL A 77 1.22 9.26 -8.16
CA VAL A 77 0.20 8.77 -7.23
C VAL A 77 0.74 7.53 -6.52
N GLU A 78 0.75 7.54 -5.18
CA GLU A 78 1.31 6.46 -4.38
C GLU A 78 0.35 6.01 -3.28
N THR A 79 0.29 4.70 -3.04
CA THR A 79 -0.52 4.13 -1.96
C THR A 79 0.17 4.35 -0.61
N GLY A 80 -0.58 4.87 0.36
CA GLY A 80 -0.08 5.15 1.71
C GLY A 80 -0.13 3.97 2.68
N ILE A 81 -0.89 2.92 2.35
CA ILE A 81 -1.11 1.72 3.15
C ILE A 81 -0.51 0.47 2.48
N SER A 82 -0.29 -0.57 3.28
CA SER A 82 0.23 -1.85 2.81
C SER A 82 -0.70 -2.55 1.83
N ARG A 83 -0.10 -3.23 0.84
CA ARG A 83 -0.80 -4.16 -0.06
C ARG A 83 -1.50 -5.31 0.67
N LEU A 84 -1.15 -5.58 1.92
CA LEU A 84 -1.81 -6.57 2.78
C LEU A 84 -3.17 -6.09 3.29
N VAL A 85 -3.40 -4.78 3.35
CA VAL A 85 -4.72 -4.21 3.64
C VAL A 85 -5.58 -4.29 2.39
N ILE A 86 -5.04 -3.84 1.26
CA ILE A 86 -5.66 -3.92 -0.06
C ILE A 86 -4.57 -3.76 -1.13
N ASP A 87 -4.53 -4.66 -2.10
CA ASP A 87 -3.63 -4.56 -3.24
C ASP A 87 -4.28 -3.69 -4.33
N CYS A 88 -3.89 -2.41 -4.40
CA CYS A 88 -4.43 -1.46 -5.37
C CYS A 88 -4.11 -1.81 -6.84
N ASN A 89 -3.21 -2.77 -7.08
CA ASN A 89 -2.91 -3.30 -8.41
C ASN A 89 -3.71 -4.59 -8.69
N ARG A 90 -4.94 -4.67 -8.17
CA ARG A 90 -5.89 -5.77 -8.41
C ARG A 90 -7.29 -5.24 -8.75
N PRO A 91 -8.01 -5.93 -9.65
CA PRO A 91 -9.44 -5.70 -9.85
C PRO A 91 -10.24 -5.84 -8.56
N LEU A 92 -11.35 -5.11 -8.46
CA LEU A 92 -12.21 -5.11 -7.27
C LEU A 92 -12.91 -6.44 -7.00
N ASP A 93 -12.95 -7.38 -7.94
CA ASP A 93 -13.50 -8.73 -7.79
C ASP A 93 -12.42 -9.80 -7.67
N ALA A 94 -11.14 -9.42 -7.72
CA ALA A 94 -10.03 -10.36 -7.62
C ALA A 94 -10.00 -11.06 -6.26
N PRO A 95 -9.75 -12.38 -6.22
CA PRO A 95 -9.69 -13.14 -4.98
C PRO A 95 -8.51 -12.70 -4.09
N ASP A 96 -7.45 -12.15 -4.71
CA ASP A 96 -6.24 -11.65 -4.04
C ASP A 96 -6.22 -10.12 -3.89
N LEU A 97 -7.35 -9.41 -4.12
CA LEU A 97 -7.50 -7.98 -3.78
C LEU A 97 -7.14 -7.71 -2.32
N VAL A 98 -7.54 -8.63 -1.44
CA VAL A 98 -7.08 -8.65 -0.06
C VAL A 98 -6.53 -10.06 0.22
N PRO A 99 -5.20 -10.25 0.12
CA PRO A 99 -4.62 -11.58 0.04
C PRO A 99 -4.71 -12.31 1.40
N PRO A 100 -5.31 -13.52 1.48
CA PRO A 100 -5.22 -14.36 2.68
C PRO A 100 -3.84 -15.02 2.84
N ILE A 101 -3.07 -15.10 1.75
CA ILE A 101 -1.71 -15.62 1.67
C ILE A 101 -0.91 -14.74 0.72
N SER A 102 0.30 -14.34 1.10
CA SER A 102 1.28 -13.71 0.22
C SER A 102 2.52 -14.59 0.19
N GLU A 103 2.86 -15.14 -0.98
CA GLU A 103 3.90 -16.16 -1.14
C GLU A 103 3.67 -17.38 -0.22
N THR A 104 4.55 -17.59 0.76
CA THR A 104 4.44 -18.63 1.79
C THR A 104 3.91 -18.11 3.13
N THR A 105 3.63 -16.80 3.22
CA THR A 105 3.18 -16.15 4.46
C THR A 105 1.65 -16.12 4.48
N VAL A 106 1.07 -16.86 5.41
CA VAL A 106 -0.36 -16.77 5.73
C VAL A 106 -0.62 -15.44 6.44
N ILE A 107 -1.72 -14.76 6.10
CA ILE A 107 -2.11 -13.48 6.70
C ILE A 107 -3.40 -13.70 7.49
N PRO A 108 -3.32 -14.01 8.80
CA PRO A 108 -4.49 -14.40 9.59
C PRO A 108 -5.62 -13.36 9.59
N GLY A 109 -5.28 -12.07 9.60
CA GLY A 109 -6.22 -10.95 9.56
C GLY A 109 -6.98 -10.79 8.24
N ASN A 110 -6.66 -11.61 7.24
CA ASN A 110 -7.32 -11.64 5.93
C ASN A 110 -8.10 -12.94 5.69
N ALA A 111 -8.16 -13.86 6.66
CA ALA A 111 -8.93 -15.09 6.52
C ALA A 111 -10.43 -14.83 6.67
N GLY A 112 -11.24 -15.44 5.78
CA GLY A 112 -12.70 -15.51 5.94
C GLY A 112 -13.42 -14.15 5.96
N LEU A 113 -12.91 -13.16 5.23
CA LEU A 113 -13.50 -11.81 5.19
C LEU A 113 -14.92 -11.84 4.62
N SER A 114 -15.83 -11.13 5.28
CA SER A 114 -17.14 -10.79 4.72
C SER A 114 -17.04 -9.74 3.61
N ASP A 115 -18.05 -9.68 2.75
CA ASP A 115 -18.16 -8.65 1.71
C ASP A 115 -18.10 -7.23 2.28
N LYS A 116 -18.67 -7.02 3.47
CA LYS A 116 -18.64 -5.73 4.18
C LYS A 116 -17.22 -5.32 4.58
N GLN A 117 -16.41 -6.26 5.07
CA GLN A 117 -15.00 -5.99 5.42
C GLN A 117 -14.17 -5.71 4.17
N ARG A 118 -14.44 -6.45 3.07
CA ARG A 118 -13.78 -6.23 1.79
C ARG A 118 -14.15 -4.87 1.20
N ALA A 119 -15.42 -4.48 1.23
CA ALA A 119 -15.89 -3.17 0.81
C ALA A 119 -15.28 -2.02 1.65
N ARG A 120 -15.15 -2.21 2.97
CA ARG A 120 -14.48 -1.23 3.84
C ARG A 120 -13.03 -0.98 3.44
N ARG A 121 -12.29 -2.03 3.06
CA ARG A 121 -10.90 -1.92 2.59
C ARG A 121 -10.81 -1.24 1.22
N ILE A 122 -11.77 -1.51 0.33
CA ILE A 122 -11.92 -0.80 -0.95
C ILE A 122 -12.15 0.69 -0.71
N ASP A 123 -12.99 1.06 0.24
CA ASP A 123 -13.24 2.47 0.54
C ASP A 123 -11.98 3.21 1.01
N LEU A 124 -10.99 2.53 1.59
CA LEU A 124 -9.72 3.14 2.02
C LEU A 124 -8.77 3.48 0.86
N SER A 125 -8.92 2.85 -0.31
CA SER A 125 -7.94 2.99 -1.41
C SER A 125 -8.17 4.21 -2.31
N TRP A 126 -9.27 4.94 -2.13
CA TRP A 126 -9.60 6.10 -2.98
C TRP A 126 -10.43 7.19 -2.29
N ARG A 127 -10.84 7.03 -1.03
CA ARG A 127 -11.61 8.05 -0.29
C ARG A 127 -10.71 8.84 0.65
#